data_AF-A0A969AK88-F1
#
_entry.id   AF-A0A969AK88-F1
#
_cell.length_a   1.000
_cell.length_b   1.000
_cell.length_c   1.000
_cell.angle_alpha   90.00
_cell.angle_beta   90.00
_cell.angle_gamma   90.00
#
_symmetry.space_group_name_H-M   'P 1'
#
loop_
_entity.id
_entity.type
_entity.pdbx_description
1 polymer ?
#
loop_
_entity_poly.entity_id
_entity_poly.type
_entity_poly.pdbx_seq_one_letter_code
_entity_poly.pdbx_strand_id
1 'polypeptide(L)' 'MLTEILNLQIIVTPDIEKTESAYLIKQLECAELALNAFVKGDLSLSDYCDILLLCDVNVDDYLLQVEDNLSAIGRMT' A
#
# COMPACT_ATOMS: atom_id res chain seq x y z
N MET A 1 -11.33 4.90 -7.42
CA MET A 1 -12.09 4.56 -6.20
C MET A 1 -11.36 3.55 -5.33
N LEU A 2 -11.36 2.23 -5.62
CA LEU A 2 -10.68 1.26 -4.73
C LEU A 2 -9.15 1.49 -4.67
N THR A 3 -8.54 1.76 -5.82
CA THR A 3 -7.11 2.10 -5.93
C THR A 3 -6.74 3.40 -5.24
N GLU A 4 -7.67 4.33 -5.07
CA GLU A 4 -7.42 5.60 -4.36
C GLU A 4 -7.48 5.40 -2.84
N ILE A 5 -8.34 4.49 -2.38
CA ILE A 5 -8.47 4.11 -0.97
C ILE A 5 -7.25 3.31 -0.50
N LEU A 6 -6.81 2.37 -1.34
CA LEU A 6 -5.76 1.39 -1.03
C LEU A 6 -4.37 1.86 -1.44
N ASN A 7 -4.23 3.11 -1.91
CA ASN A 7 -2.98 3.58 -2.45
C ASN A 7 -1.88 3.63 -1.38
N LEU A 8 -0.70 3.10 -1.70
CA LEU A 8 0.47 3.15 -0.84
C LEU A 8 1.36 4.31 -1.26
N GLN A 9 2.01 4.92 -0.28
CA GLN A 9 2.96 6.02 -0.51
C GLN A 9 4.29 5.70 0.16
N ILE A 10 5.39 5.91 -0.56
CA ILE A 10 6.71 5.92 0.06
C ILE A 10 6.91 7.30 0.70
N ILE A 11 7.27 7.30 1.98
CA ILE A 11 7.77 8.50 2.66
C ILE A 11 9.28 8.55 2.46
N VAL A 12 9.76 9.59 1.79
CA VAL A 12 11.19 9.82 1.55
C VAL A 12 11.67 10.97 2.42
N THR A 13 12.71 10.76 3.22
CA THR A 13 13.34 11.81 4.03
C THR A 13 14.59 12.39 3.34
N PRO A 14 14.98 13.66 3.58
CA PRO A 14 16.09 14.31 2.87
C PRO A 14 17.44 13.59 2.98
N ASP A 15 17.68 12.88 4.09
CA ASP A 15 18.95 12.22 4.39
C ASP A 15 18.94 10.71 4.09
N ILE A 16 17.99 10.24 3.27
CA ILE A 16 17.89 8.83 2.93
C ILE A 16 19.08 8.40 2.05
N GLU A 17 19.63 7.22 2.32
CA GLU A 17 20.67 6.66 1.46
C GLU A 17 20.09 6.20 0.12
N LYS A 18 20.89 6.25 -0.96
CA LYS A 18 20.45 5.78 -2.28
C LYS A 18 20.04 4.31 -2.29
N THR A 19 20.74 3.49 -1.52
CA THR A 19 20.46 2.06 -1.31
C THR A 19 19.12 1.84 -0.63
N GLU A 20 18.83 2.64 0.40
CA GLU A 20 17.57 2.62 1.12
C GLU A 20 16.42 3.11 0.25
N SER A 21 16.65 4.16 -0.55
CA SER A 21 15.68 4.65 -1.53
C SER A 21 15.33 3.59 -2.58
N ALA A 22 16.33 2.87 -3.11
CA ALA A 22 16.11 1.80 -4.08
C ALA A 22 15.31 0.63 -3.48
N TYR A 23 15.53 0.35 -2.19
CA TYR A 23 14.78 -0.65 -1.46
C TYR A 23 13.31 -0.23 -1.25
N LEU A 24 13.07 1.02 -0.81
CA LEU A 24 11.71 1.57 -0.67
C LEU A 24 10.95 1.60 -2.01
N ILE A 25 11.61 1.99 -3.10
CA ILE A 25 11.03 1.97 -4.44
C ILE A 25 10.57 0.56 -4.80
N LYS A 26 11.42 -0.44 -4.56
CA LYS A 26 11.10 -1.83 -4.85
C LYS A 26 9.93 -2.36 -4.02
N GLN A 27 9.85 -1.98 -2.73
CA GLN A 27 8.71 -2.33 -1.88
C GLN A 27 7.40 -1.76 -2.44
N LEU A 28 7.40 -0.49 -2.84
CA LEU A 28 6.21 0.14 -3.44
C LEU A 28 5.81 -0.54 -4.75
N GLU A 29 6.77 -0.79 -5.64
CA GLU A 29 6.49 -1.49 -6.90
C GLU A 29 5.85 -2.86 -6.66
N CYS A 30 6.37 -3.63 -5.70
CA CYS A 30 5.80 -4.92 -5.33
C CYS A 30 4.38 -4.78 -4.77
N ALA A 31 4.16 -3.79 -3.89
CA ALA A 31 2.85 -3.56 -3.30
C ALA A 31 1.81 -3.05 -4.32
N GLU A 32 2.21 -2.22 -5.28
CA GLU A 32 1.36 -1.75 -6.39
C GLU A 32 0.99 -2.90 -7.34
N LEU A 33 1.93 -3.81 -7.63
CA LEU A 33 1.63 -5.01 -8.41
C LEU A 33 0.61 -5.90 -7.70
N ALA A 34 0.77 -6.10 -6.39
CA ALA A 34 -0.16 -6.87 -5.58
C ALA A 34 -1.55 -6.21 -5.53
N LEU A 35 -1.60 -4.89 -5.38
CA LEU A 35 -2.84 -4.11 -5.42
C LEU A 35 -3.56 -4.27 -6.76
N ASN A 36 -2.82 -4.20 -7.87
CA ASN A 36 -3.39 -4.38 -9.20
C ASN A 36 -3.99 -5.79 -9.40
N ALA A 37 -3.33 -6.82 -8.89
CA ALA A 37 -3.84 -8.19 -8.93
C ALA A 37 -5.07 -8.37 -8.02
N PHE A 38 -5.06 -7.76 -6.82
CA PHE A 38 -6.22 -7.76 -5.92
C PHE A 38 -7.44 -7.06 -6.54
N VAL A 39 -7.26 -5.86 -7.12
CA VAL A 39 -8.35 -5.10 -7.76
C VAL A 39 -8.93 -5.84 -8.97
N LYS A 40 -8.13 -6.65 -9.67
CA LYS A 40 -8.59 -7.52 -10.76
C LYS A 40 -9.32 -8.78 -10.27
N GLY A 41 -9.24 -9.09 -8.98
CA GLY A 41 -9.79 -10.31 -8.39
C GLY A 41 -8.88 -11.54 -8.53
N ASP A 42 -7.63 -11.35 -8.94
CA ASP A 42 -6.63 -12.43 -9.09
C ASP A 42 -6.03 -12.83 -7.72
N LEU A 43 -6.14 -11.97 -6.71
CA LEU A 43 -5.72 -12.21 -5.32
C LEU A 43 -6.88 -11.99 -4.37
N SER A 44 -6.91 -12.76 -3.28
CA SER A 44 -7.77 -12.44 -2.15
C SER A 44 -7.16 -11.30 -1.30
N LEU A 45 -7.96 -10.71 -0.41
CA LEU A 45 -7.46 -9.69 0.53
C LEU A 45 -6.38 -10.27 1.46
N SER A 46 -6.52 -11.55 1.86
CA SER A 46 -5.52 -12.23 2.68
C SER A 46 -4.18 -12.33 1.94
N ASP A 47 -4.22 -12.79 0.68
CA ASP A 47 -3.00 -12.91 -0.14
C ASP A 47 -2.34 -11.55 -0.37
N TYR A 48 -3.15 -10.50 -0.56
CA TYR A 48 -2.66 -9.14 -0.68
C TYR A 48 -1.93 -8.69 0.60
N CYS A 49 -2.54 -8.87 1.77
CA CYS A 49 -1.92 -8.53 3.05
C CYS A 49 -0.63 -9.33 3.31
N ASP A 50 -0.59 -10.60 2.93
CA ASP A 50 0.63 -11.42 3.05
C ASP A 50 1.77 -10.88 2.18
N ILE A 51 1.46 -10.40 0.97
CA ILE A 51 2.46 -9.76 0.10
C ILE A 51 2.93 -8.43 0.69
N LEU A 52 2.03 -7.64 1.30
CA LEU A 52 2.41 -6.40 1.99
C LEU A 52 3.38 -6.68 3.15
N LEU A 53 3.12 -7.72 3.94
CA LEU A 53 4.05 -8.16 5.00
C LEU A 53 5.42 -8.57 4.45
N LEU A 54 5.45 -9.29 3.31
CA LEU A 54 6.70 -9.65 2.63
C LEU A 54 7.47 -8.42 2.10
N CYS A 55 6.77 -7.32 1.84
CA CYS A 55 7.36 -6.04 1.47
C CYS A 55 7.72 -5.18 2.68
N ASP A 56 7.74 -5.74 3.90
CA ASP A 56 7.97 -5.05 5.18
C ASP A 56 7.04 -3.83 5.39
N VAL A 57 5.84 -3.88 4.82
CA VAL A 57 4.78 -2.90 5.09
C VAL A 57 4.09 -3.28 6.40
N ASN A 58 3.95 -2.32 7.31
CA ASN A 58 3.12 -2.52 8.50
C ASN A 58 1.64 -2.56 8.10
N VAL A 59 1.09 -3.77 7.99
CA VAL A 59 -0.30 -3.97 7.54
C VAL A 59 -1.32 -3.37 8.50
N ASP A 60 -1.05 -3.34 9.80
CA ASP A 60 -1.97 -2.75 10.77
C ASP A 60 -2.12 -1.24 10.55
N ASP A 61 -0.99 -0.53 10.42
CA ASP A 61 -0.98 0.92 10.14
C ASP A 61 -1.61 1.22 8.78
N TYR A 62 -1.33 0.37 7.79
CA TYR A 62 -1.91 0.48 6.46
C TYR A 62 -3.44 0.34 6.48
N LEU A 63 -3.97 -0.67 7.19
CA LEU A 63 -5.41 -0.89 7.27
C LEU A 63 -6.13 0.25 8.00
N LEU A 64 -5.51 0.83 9.03
CA LEU A 64 -6.02 2.04 9.68
C LEU A 64 -6.11 3.21 8.70
N GLN A 65 -5.06 3.43 7.89
CA GLN A 65 -5.07 4.47 6.87
C GLN A 65 -6.13 4.22 5.79
N VAL A 66 -6.35 2.96 5.41
CA VAL A 66 -7.42 2.56 4.47
C VAL A 66 -8.80 2.88 5.06
N GLU A 67 -9.01 2.62 6.35
CA GLU A 67 -10.25 2.94 7.05
C GLU A 67 -10.50 4.46 7.11
N ASP A 68 -9.45 5.25 7.37
CA ASP A 68 -9.51 6.71 7.33
C ASP A 68 -9.84 7.22 5.91
N ASN A 69 -9.22 6.65 4.88
CA ASN A 69 -9.50 6.99 3.48
C ASN A 69 -10.95 6.67 3.08
N LEU A 70 -11.45 5.49 3.50
CA LEU A 70 -12.86 5.09 3.32
C LEU A 70 -13.81 6.08 4.00
N SER A 71 -13.50 6.45 5.24
CA SER A 71 -14.29 7.40 6.03
C SER A 71 -14.31 8.80 5.41
N ALA A 72 -13.18 9.26 4.86
CA ALA A 72 -13.09 10.54 4.19
C ALA A 72 -13.95 10.58 2.91
N ILE A 73 -13.89 9.53 2.09
CA ILE A 73 -14.69 9.43 0.87
C ILE A 73 -16.17 9.28 1.20
N GLY A 74 -16.52 8.44 2.18
CA GLY A 74 -17.91 8.23 2.61
C GLY A 74 -18.58 9.47 3.20
N ARG A 75 -17.82 10.44 3.71
CA ARG A 75 -18.34 11.75 4.17
C ARG A 75 -18.55 12.75 3.02
N MET A 76 -18.03 12.50 1.82
CA MET A 76 -18.17 13.37 0.65
C MET A 76 -19.36 13.00 -0.27
N THR A 77 -20.10 11.94 0.07
CA THR A 77 -21.37 11.54 -0.56
C THR A 77 -22.57 11.87 0.32
#